data_AF-A0A7N2MC42-F1
#
_entry.id   AF-A0A7N2MC42-F1
#
_cell.length_a   1.000
_cell.length_b   1.000
_cell.length_c   1.000
_cell.angle_alpha   90.00
_cell.angle_beta   90.00
_cell.angle_gamma   90.00
#
_symmetry.space_group_name_H-M   'P 1'
#
loop_
_entity.id
_entity.type
_entity.pdbx_description
1 polymer ?
#
loop_
_entity_poly.entity_id
_entity_poly.type
_entity_poly.pdbx_seq_one_letter_code
_entity_poly.pdbx_strand_id
1 'polypeptide(L)'
;MSSDRDPCDYLKTALNPDATSKLTSEVPVIVVSVGYYIAPENRLSAQHHDTMEAILWVSEQALNPKGEQWIRDYREISRCYLHGSGCGGNIAFFAALEATRMELEPLKIVGNIMNEPMFGGMERKKLELQNRMDPAFPFCAYDLTWELSLRR
;
A
#
# COMPACT_ATOMS: atom_id res chain seq x y z
N MET A 1 -20.53 -3.42 22.13
CA MET A 1 -19.24 -3.30 22.84
C MET A 1 -18.32 -2.52 21.93
N SER A 2 -18.10 -1.24 22.26
CA SER A 2 -17.19 -0.37 21.52
C SER A 2 -15.78 -0.93 21.65
N SER A 3 -15.22 -1.36 20.53
CA SER A 3 -13.81 -1.72 20.46
C SER A 3 -13.03 -0.42 20.53
N ASP A 4 -12.46 -0.15 21.71
CA ASP A 4 -11.42 0.86 21.92
C ASP A 4 -10.19 0.41 21.10
N ARG A 5 -10.13 0.80 19.84
CA ARG A 5 -8.91 0.68 19.02
C ARG A 5 -8.02 1.88 19.30
N ASP A 6 -6.75 1.62 19.58
CA ASP A 6 -5.74 2.65 19.78
C ASP A 6 -5.67 3.51 18.49
N PRO A 7 -5.65 4.85 18.57
CA PRO A 7 -5.38 5.72 17.43
C PRO A 7 -4.14 5.29 16.60
N CYS A 8 -3.14 4.67 17.25
CA CYS A 8 -1.96 4.10 16.61
C CYS A 8 -2.26 2.86 15.75
N ASP A 9 -3.34 2.13 16.00
CA ASP A 9 -3.74 0.99 15.19
C ASP A 9 -4.25 1.42 13.80
N TYR A 10 -4.80 2.63 13.69
CA TYR A 10 -5.14 3.24 12.39
C TYR A 10 -3.89 3.66 11.60
N LEU A 11 -2.78 3.97 12.27
CA LEU A 11 -1.49 4.20 11.61
C LEU A 11 -0.82 2.88 11.19
N LYS A 12 -1.12 1.76 11.88
CA LYS A 12 -0.69 0.40 11.52
C LYS A 12 -1.53 -0.24 10.41
N THR A 13 -2.51 0.48 9.83
CA THR A 13 -3.38 -0.04 8.74
C THR A 13 -2.64 -0.34 7.44
N ALA A 14 -1.31 -0.16 7.42
CA ALA A 14 -0.43 -0.68 6.38
C ALA A 14 -0.65 -2.17 6.11
N LEU A 15 -0.92 -3.00 7.14
CA LEU A 15 -1.10 -4.44 6.99
C LEU A 15 -2.07 -4.98 8.04
N ASN A 16 -3.21 -5.51 7.60
CA ASN A 16 -4.00 -6.44 8.41
C ASN A 16 -3.66 -7.87 7.94
N PRO A 17 -2.83 -8.64 8.66
CA PRO A 17 -2.47 -10.01 8.29
C PRO A 17 -3.69 -10.92 8.09
N ASP A 18 -4.78 -10.65 8.81
CA ASP A 18 -6.03 -11.40 8.69
C ASP A 18 -6.71 -11.13 7.34
N ALA A 19 -6.63 -9.89 6.83
CA ALA A 19 -7.20 -9.55 5.53
C ALA A 19 -6.43 -10.24 4.38
N THR A 20 -5.10 -10.27 4.46
CA THR A 20 -4.25 -10.98 3.49
C THR A 20 -4.50 -12.49 3.54
N SER A 21 -4.60 -13.07 4.74
CA SER A 21 -4.85 -14.51 4.92
C SER A 21 -6.23 -14.92 4.41
N LYS A 22 -7.24 -14.06 4.60
CA LYS A 22 -8.57 -14.27 4.04
C LYS A 22 -8.54 -14.24 2.50
N LEU A 23 -7.87 -13.23 1.91
CA LEU A 23 -7.75 -13.11 0.46
C LEU A 23 -7.12 -14.36 -0.19
N THR A 24 -6.02 -14.86 0.37
CA THR A 24 -5.33 -16.06 -0.15
C THR A 24 -6.12 -17.35 0.08
N SER A 25 -7.06 -17.37 1.04
CA SER A 25 -7.96 -18.52 1.24
C SER A 25 -9.12 -18.57 0.23
N GLU A 26 -9.52 -17.42 -0.32
CA GLU A 26 -10.66 -17.29 -1.23
C GLU A 26 -10.24 -17.28 -2.70
N VAL A 27 -9.03 -16.80 -2.99
CA VAL A 27 -8.52 -16.63 -4.36
C VAL A 27 -7.11 -17.24 -4.46
N PRO A 28 -6.79 -18.00 -5.53
CA PRO A 28 -5.48 -18.61 -5.71
C PRO A 28 -4.43 -17.55 -6.12
N VAL A 29 -3.98 -16.76 -5.15
CA VAL A 29 -3.00 -15.68 -5.32
C VAL A 29 -1.82 -15.88 -4.38
N ILE A 30 -0.67 -15.35 -4.80
CA ILE A 30 0.45 -15.09 -3.90
C ILE A 30 0.42 -13.61 -3.52
N VAL A 31 0.56 -13.32 -2.24
CA VAL A 31 0.64 -11.94 -1.74
C VAL A 31 2.05 -11.67 -1.26
N VAL A 32 2.68 -10.66 -1.87
CA VAL A 32 3.96 -10.10 -1.41
C VAL A 32 3.64 -8.85 -0.61
N SER A 33 3.77 -8.96 0.71
CA SER A 33 3.53 -7.85 1.62
C SER A 33 4.80 -7.01 1.78
N VAL A 34 4.76 -5.76 1.34
CA VAL A 34 5.93 -4.86 1.38
C VAL A 34 6.01 -4.16 2.74
N GLY A 35 7.08 -4.44 3.48
CA GLY A 35 7.45 -3.65 4.67
C GLY A 35 8.19 -2.39 4.24
N TYR A 36 7.48 -1.28 4.14
CA TYR A 36 8.06 0.02 3.80
C TYR A 36 8.36 0.86 5.05
N TYR A 37 9.30 1.79 4.93
CA TYR A 37 9.65 2.72 5.98
C TYR A 37 8.47 3.61 6.38
N ILE A 38 8.39 3.98 7.66
CA ILE A 38 7.25 4.71 8.21
C ILE A 38 7.64 6.16 8.52
N ALA A 39 6.69 7.07 8.32
CA ALA A 39 6.78 8.43 8.83
C ALA A 39 6.50 8.44 10.34
N PRO A 40 7.07 9.39 11.11
CA PRO A 40 7.84 10.56 10.65
C PRO A 40 9.34 10.35 10.45
N GLU A 41 9.90 9.20 10.86
CA GLU A 41 11.34 8.91 10.77
C GLU A 41 11.81 8.90 9.32
N ASN A 42 10.97 8.37 8.43
CA ASN A 42 11.20 8.32 6.99
C ASN A 42 10.00 8.93 6.29
N ARG A 43 10.06 10.24 6.05
CA ARG A 43 9.00 10.99 5.36
C ARG A 43 8.93 10.62 3.88
N LEU A 44 7.82 10.99 3.23
CA LEU A 44 7.70 10.85 1.78
C LEU A 44 8.90 11.53 1.08
N SER A 45 9.47 10.93 0.04
CA SER A 45 8.99 9.81 -0.79
C SER A 45 9.52 8.40 -0.43
N ALA A 46 10.04 8.16 0.78
CA ALA A 46 10.69 6.88 1.13
C ALA A 46 9.81 5.65 0.84
N GLN A 47 8.54 5.72 1.23
CA GLN A 47 7.55 4.65 1.02
C GLN A 47 7.36 4.27 -0.45
N HIS A 48 7.40 5.28 -1.33
CA HIS A 48 7.28 5.06 -2.76
C HIS A 48 8.50 4.31 -3.28
N HIS A 49 9.70 4.70 -2.83
CA HIS A 49 10.94 4.04 -3.22
C HIS A 49 10.95 2.57 -2.80
N ASP A 50 10.63 2.26 -1.55
CA ASP A 50 10.59 0.88 -1.04
C ASP A 50 9.61 0.01 -1.83
N THR A 51 8.48 0.60 -2.24
CA THR A 51 7.48 -0.11 -3.05
C THR A 51 8.00 -0.38 -4.47
N MET A 52 8.75 0.55 -5.06
CA MET A 52 9.38 0.34 -6.37
C MET A 52 10.49 -0.71 -6.29
N GLU A 53 11.32 -0.68 -5.25
CA GLU A 53 12.33 -1.71 -5.00
C GLU A 53 11.69 -3.09 -4.85
N ALA A 54 10.55 -3.18 -4.14
CA ALA A 54 9.83 -4.45 -4.01
C ALA A 54 9.29 -4.96 -5.36
N ILE A 55 8.74 -4.10 -6.21
CA ILE A 55 8.27 -4.49 -7.56
C ILE A 55 9.43 -5.03 -8.40
N LEU A 56 10.58 -4.33 -8.39
CA LEU A 56 11.78 -4.76 -9.08
C LEU A 56 12.29 -6.09 -8.54
N TRP A 57 12.35 -6.23 -7.21
CA TRP A 57 12.77 -7.45 -6.55
C TRP A 57 11.91 -8.64 -6.96
N VAL A 58 10.57 -8.50 -7.02
CA VAL A 58 9.69 -9.60 -7.49
C VAL A 58 10.01 -9.99 -8.93
N SER A 59 10.22 -9.00 -9.81
CA SER A 59 10.60 -9.26 -11.21
C SER A 59 11.94 -10.02 -11.31
N GLU A 60 12.94 -9.59 -10.54
CA GLU A 60 14.25 -10.26 -10.46
C GLU A 60 14.15 -11.70 -9.94
N GLN A 61 13.38 -11.92 -8.87
CA GLN A 61 13.20 -13.27 -8.32
C GLN A 61 12.56 -14.23 -9.32
N ALA A 62 11.61 -13.74 -10.13
CA ALA A 62 10.95 -14.55 -11.13
C ALA A 62 11.88 -14.95 -12.29
N LEU A 63 12.82 -14.07 -12.66
CA LEU A 63 13.80 -14.30 -13.72
C LEU A 63 15.01 -15.13 -13.25
N ASN A 64 15.37 -15.05 -11.97
CA ASN A 64 16.56 -15.67 -11.44
C ASN A 64 16.36 -17.20 -11.27
N PRO A 65 17.20 -18.07 -11.87
CA PRO A 65 17.15 -19.52 -11.66
C PRO A 65 17.38 -19.95 -10.20
N LYS A 66 17.95 -19.07 -9.38
CA LYS A 66 18.16 -19.24 -7.93
C LYS A 66 17.25 -18.33 -7.10
N GLY A 67 16.27 -17.68 -7.72
CA GLY A 67 15.31 -16.83 -7.03
C GLY A 67 14.33 -17.65 -6.19
N GLU A 68 13.50 -16.93 -5.42
CA GLU A 68 12.50 -17.52 -4.53
C GLU A 68 11.64 -18.58 -5.20
N GLN A 69 11.67 -19.80 -4.66
CA GLN A 69 11.04 -20.95 -5.29
C GLN A 69 9.53 -20.77 -5.47
N TRP A 70 8.85 -20.20 -4.47
CA TRP A 70 7.41 -19.95 -4.50
C TRP A 70 6.99 -18.91 -5.56
N ILE A 71 7.86 -17.95 -5.92
CA ILE A 71 7.60 -17.00 -7.03
C ILE A 71 7.70 -17.73 -8.37
N ARG A 72 8.76 -18.51 -8.55
CA ARG A 72 9.00 -19.23 -9.82
C ARG A 72 7.95 -20.32 -10.08
N ASP A 73 7.48 -20.97 -9.03
CA ASP A 73 6.49 -22.06 -9.13
C ASP A 73 5.08 -21.56 -9.45
N TYR A 74 4.76 -20.28 -9.19
CA TYR A 74 3.45 -19.68 -9.48
C TYR A 74 3.20 -19.50 -10.99
N ARG A 75 4.25 -19.51 -11.81
CA ARG A 75 4.30 -19.47 -13.29
C ARG A 75 3.63 -18.30 -14.02
N GLU A 76 2.76 -17.52 -13.37
CA GLU A 76 2.01 -16.42 -13.98
C GLU A 76 2.39 -15.06 -13.36
N ILE A 77 3.61 -14.59 -13.64
CA ILE A 77 4.06 -13.25 -13.20
C ILE A 77 3.58 -12.12 -14.13
N SER A 78 3.03 -12.47 -15.30
CA SER A 78 2.39 -11.52 -16.23
C SER A 78 1.01 -11.04 -15.76
N ARG A 79 0.59 -11.39 -14.55
CA ARG A 79 -0.69 -10.97 -13.97
C ARG A 79 -0.55 -10.51 -12.52
N CYS A 80 0.18 -9.42 -12.33
CA CYS A 80 0.36 -8.79 -11.03
C CYS A 80 -0.65 -7.67 -10.78
N TYR A 81 -1.05 -7.53 -9.52
CA TYR A 81 -1.91 -6.45 -9.04
C TYR A 81 -1.21 -5.72 -7.91
N LEU A 82 -1.29 -4.39 -7.90
CA LEU A 82 -0.95 -3.61 -6.72
C LEU A 82 -2.19 -3.48 -5.84
N HIS A 83 -2.02 -3.61 -4.53
CA HIS A 83 -3.09 -3.48 -3.58
C HIS A 83 -2.65 -2.62 -2.40
N GLY A 84 -3.53 -1.76 -1.92
CA GLY A 84 -3.29 -0.98 -0.71
C GLY A 84 -4.56 -0.42 -0.09
N SER A 85 -4.53 -0.24 1.24
CA SER A 85 -5.63 0.35 2.01
C SER A 85 -5.18 1.64 2.69
N GLY A 86 -6.03 2.67 2.75
CA GLY A 86 -5.68 3.93 3.41
C GLY A 86 -4.42 4.58 2.82
N CYS A 87 -3.40 4.81 3.64
CA CYS A 87 -2.06 5.26 3.18
C CYS A 87 -1.45 4.29 2.15
N GLY A 88 -1.63 2.98 2.32
CA GLY A 88 -1.15 1.98 1.37
C GLY A 88 -1.82 2.13 -0.01
N GLY A 89 -3.08 2.57 -0.06
CA GLY A 89 -3.77 2.85 -1.31
C GLY A 89 -3.16 4.04 -2.07
N ASN A 90 -2.71 5.07 -1.34
CA ASN A 90 -1.94 6.18 -1.90
C ASN A 90 -0.60 5.70 -2.48
N ILE A 91 0.14 4.88 -1.73
CA ILE A 91 1.41 4.31 -2.17
C ILE A 91 1.21 3.44 -3.41
N ALA A 92 0.20 2.57 -3.42
CA ALA A 92 -0.13 1.71 -4.56
C ALA A 92 -0.51 2.53 -5.81
N PHE A 93 -1.21 3.65 -5.65
CA PHE A 93 -1.51 4.59 -6.74
C PHE A 93 -0.23 5.14 -7.40
N PHE A 94 0.68 5.69 -6.59
CA PHE A 94 1.92 6.26 -7.11
C PHE A 94 2.86 5.19 -7.66
N ALA A 95 2.93 4.02 -7.03
CA ALA A 95 3.69 2.89 -7.53
C ALA A 95 3.16 2.40 -8.88
N ALA A 96 1.84 2.35 -9.07
CA ALA A 96 1.24 2.01 -10.36
C ALA A 96 1.63 3.03 -11.44
N LEU A 97 1.58 4.32 -11.11
CA LEU A 97 1.97 5.38 -12.04
C LEU A 97 3.44 5.27 -12.45
N GLU A 98 4.35 5.07 -11.50
CA GLU A 98 5.78 4.90 -11.78
C GLU A 98 6.06 3.62 -12.56
N ALA A 99 5.39 2.52 -12.24
CA ALA A 99 5.53 1.27 -12.98
C ALA A 99 5.16 1.38 -14.46
N THR A 100 4.26 2.31 -14.85
CA THR A 100 3.97 2.55 -16.28
C THR A 100 5.17 3.05 -17.09
N ARG A 101 6.20 3.55 -16.42
CA ARG A 101 7.43 4.09 -17.03
C ARG A 101 8.60 3.11 -16.97
N MET A 102 8.38 1.90 -16.46
CA MET A 102 9.43 0.91 -16.22
C MET A 102 9.34 -0.28 -17.18
N GLU A 103 10.49 -0.88 -17.45
CA GLU A 103 10.58 -2.16 -18.15
C GLU A 103 10.57 -3.30 -17.12
N LEU A 104 9.40 -3.88 -16.88
CA LEU A 104 9.18 -4.90 -15.85
C LEU A 104 9.11 -6.34 -16.38
N GLU A 105 9.19 -6.54 -17.70
CA GLU A 105 9.02 -7.85 -18.33
C GLU A 105 9.93 -8.92 -17.69
N PRO A 106 9.37 -10.09 -17.31
CA PRO A 106 8.06 -10.62 -17.69
C PRO A 106 6.91 -10.19 -16.77
N LEU A 107 7.20 -9.44 -15.70
CA LEU A 107 6.20 -8.97 -14.75
C LEU A 107 5.32 -7.90 -15.40
N LYS A 108 4.00 -8.06 -15.28
CA LYS A 108 3.03 -7.08 -15.78
C LYS A 108 2.05 -6.72 -14.70
N ILE A 109 1.99 -5.42 -14.40
CA ILE A 109 0.96 -4.86 -13.53
C ILE A 109 -0.29 -4.64 -14.37
N VAL A 110 -1.30 -5.49 -14.16
CA VAL A 110 -2.56 -5.48 -14.93
C VAL A 110 -3.69 -4.77 -14.20
N GLY A 111 -3.49 -4.42 -12.93
CA GLY A 111 -4.49 -3.73 -12.14
C GLY A 111 -3.93 -3.12 -10.86
N ASN A 112 -4.68 -2.16 -10.32
CA ASN A 112 -4.40 -1.49 -9.06
C ASN A 112 -5.69 -1.44 -8.23
N ILE A 113 -5.65 -2.01 -7.03
CA ILE A 113 -6.78 -2.17 -6.12
C ILE A 113 -6.55 -1.26 -4.91
N MET A 114 -7.33 -0.19 -4.82
CA MET A 114 -7.20 0.81 -3.76
C MET A 114 -8.43 0.77 -2.86
N ASN A 115 -8.24 0.31 -1.62
CA ASN A 115 -9.29 0.33 -0.62
C ASN A 115 -9.20 1.62 0.19
N GLU A 116 -10.20 2.50 0.05
CA GLU A 116 -10.27 3.79 0.76
C GLU A 116 -8.93 4.56 0.74
N PRO A 117 -8.34 4.82 -0.45
CA PRO A 117 -7.02 5.42 -0.54
C PRO A 117 -7.01 6.82 0.07
N MET A 118 -5.96 7.12 0.84
CA MET A 118 -5.81 8.44 1.45
C MET A 118 -5.26 9.45 0.46
N PHE A 119 -6.11 10.39 0.05
CA PHE A 119 -5.73 11.57 -0.72
C PHE A 119 -6.21 12.84 -0.03
N GLY A 120 -5.30 13.80 0.14
CA GLY A 120 -5.58 15.07 0.80
C GLY A 120 -5.17 16.26 -0.06
N GLY A 121 -5.58 17.45 0.38
CA GLY A 121 -5.16 18.72 -0.18
C GLY A 121 -5.31 19.82 0.87
N MET A 122 -4.78 21.00 0.57
CA MET A 122 -4.86 22.16 1.47
C MET A 122 -6.31 22.62 1.68
N GLU A 123 -7.14 22.50 0.64
CA GLU A 123 -8.55 22.87 0.70
C GLU A 123 -9.41 21.69 1.15
N ARG A 124 -10.24 21.93 2.18
CA ARG A 124 -11.18 20.94 2.67
C ARG A 124 -12.33 20.71 1.70
N LYS A 125 -12.65 19.44 1.48
CA LYS A 125 -13.85 19.00 0.78
C LYS A 125 -15.03 18.97 1.75
N LYS A 126 -16.22 19.15 1.20
CA LYS A 126 -17.48 19.14 1.97
C LYS A 126 -17.66 17.87 2.79
N LEU A 127 -17.31 16.71 2.21
CA LEU A 127 -17.44 15.41 2.86
C LEU A 127 -16.53 15.29 4.08
N GLU A 128 -15.30 15.80 3.98
CA GLU A 128 -14.41 15.88 5.12
C GLU A 128 -15.12 16.67 6.24
N LEU A 129 -15.57 17.90 5.97
CA LEU A 129 -16.15 18.77 7.01
C LEU A 129 -17.37 18.15 7.72
N GLN A 130 -18.14 17.34 7.00
CA GLN A 130 -19.30 16.61 7.53
C GLN A 130 -18.87 15.46 8.45
N ASN A 131 -17.76 14.81 8.15
CA ASN A 131 -17.23 13.65 8.88
C ASN A 131 -16.09 14.01 9.83
N ARG A 132 -16.06 15.26 10.33
CA ARG A 132 -14.95 15.76 11.17
C ARG A 132 -14.67 14.93 12.43
N MET A 133 -15.72 14.32 12.98
CA MET A 133 -15.67 13.48 14.19
C MET A 133 -15.84 12.00 13.83
N ASP A 134 -15.43 11.58 12.64
CA ASP A 134 -15.47 10.17 12.27
C ASP A 134 -14.77 9.32 13.36
N PRO A 135 -15.46 8.33 13.93
CA PRO A 135 -14.93 7.57 15.06
C PRO A 135 -13.81 6.62 14.65
N ALA A 136 -13.70 6.27 13.36
CA ALA A 136 -12.62 5.47 12.83
C ALA A 136 -11.39 6.34 12.49
N PHE A 137 -11.59 7.51 11.87
CA PHE A 137 -10.47 8.36 11.49
C PHE A 137 -10.83 9.86 11.52
N PRO A 138 -10.71 10.51 12.70
CA PRO A 138 -11.12 11.90 12.86
C PRO A 138 -10.15 12.86 12.17
N PHE A 139 -10.62 14.09 11.96
CA PHE A 139 -9.89 15.15 11.27
C PHE A 139 -8.48 15.42 11.78
N CYS A 140 -8.32 15.52 13.10
CA CYS A 140 -7.01 15.78 13.69
C CYS A 140 -6.01 14.66 13.38
N ALA A 141 -6.47 13.40 13.25
CA ALA A 141 -5.62 12.30 12.85
C ALA A 141 -5.23 12.38 11.36
N TYR A 142 -6.16 12.81 10.50
CA TYR A 142 -5.87 13.06 9.08
C TYR A 142 -4.79 14.13 8.90
N ASP A 143 -4.92 15.24 9.62
CA ASP A 143 -3.98 16.37 9.56
C ASP A 143 -2.62 15.99 10.10
N LEU A 144 -2.59 15.32 11.25
CA LEU A 144 -1.36 14.84 11.85
C LEU A 144 -0.64 13.85 10.91
N THR A 145 -1.39 12.96 10.24
CA THR A 145 -0.80 12.02 9.27
C THR A 145 -0.08 12.76 8.14
N TRP A 146 -0.69 13.81 7.58
CA TRP A 146 -0.03 14.63 6.55
C TRP A 146 1.15 15.41 7.12
N GLU A 147 1.03 16.01 8.30
CA GLU A 147 2.13 16.76 8.94
C GLU A 147 3.34 15.86 9.21
N LEU A 148 3.13 14.61 9.63
CA LEU A 148 4.20 13.66 9.88
C LEU A 148 4.80 13.10 8.59
N SER A 149 4.01 12.99 7.51
CA SER A 149 4.44 12.35 6.25
C SER A 149 5.13 13.29 5.27
N LEU A 150 4.78 14.58 5.27
CA LEU A 150 5.32 15.56 4.32
C LEU A 150 6.63 16.19 4.82
N ARG A 151 7.53 16.56 3.92
CA ARG A 151 8.73 17.33 4.29
C ARG A 151 8.34 18.76 4.67
N ARG A 152 9.02 19.33 5.67
CA ARG A 152 8.89 20.75 6.06
C ARG A 152 9.79 21.62 5.19
#